data_AF-A0A958QBD7-F1
#
_entry.id   AF-A0A958QBD7-F1
#
_cell.length_a   1.000
_cell.length_b   1.000
_cell.length_c   1.000
_cell.angle_alpha   90.00
_cell.angle_beta   90.00
_cell.angle_gamma   90.00
#
_symmetry.space_group_name_H-M   'P 1'
#
loop_
_entity.id
_entity.type
_entity.pdbx_description
1 polymer ?
#
loop_
_entity_poly.entity_id
_entity_poly.type
_entity_poly.pdbx_seq_one_letter_code
_entity_poly.pdbx_strand_id
1 'polypeptide(L)'
;MQKSIIDRLFASFSDLETAIASAKKTLLARDAVPGEIIKRIDSYDNILSKQRKLANDLCSHIDTGNWDEVARHVNLINGLSALIRDDARAILAALSGAEELSQDEKAYLC
;
A
#
# COMPACT_ATOMS: atom_id res chain seq x y z
N MET A 1 6.46 22.23 -16.56
CA MET A 1 6.92 20.82 -16.69
C MET A 1 7.01 20.12 -15.33
N GLN A 2 7.50 20.75 -14.25
CA GLN A 2 7.55 20.13 -12.91
C GLN A 2 6.19 19.89 -12.24
N LYS A 3 5.22 20.80 -12.40
CA LYS A 3 3.87 20.64 -11.85
C LYS A 3 3.22 19.32 -12.28
N SER A 4 3.37 18.90 -13.54
CA SER A 4 2.76 17.66 -14.04
C SER A 4 3.33 16.37 -13.44
N ILE A 5 4.57 16.38 -12.93
CA ILE A 5 5.17 15.19 -12.29
C ILE A 5 4.68 15.06 -10.85
N ILE A 6 4.61 16.18 -10.14
CA ILE A 6 4.07 16.25 -8.78
C ILE A 6 2.58 15.88 -8.79
N ASP A 7 1.81 16.43 -9.73
CA ASP A 7 0.39 16.12 -9.86
C ASP A 7 0.17 14.62 -10.13
N ARG A 8 1.02 13.99 -10.95
CA ARG A 8 1.01 12.54 -11.18
C ARG A 8 1.38 11.74 -9.92
N LEU A 9 2.28 12.25 -9.09
CA LEU A 9 2.64 11.63 -7.82
C LEU A 9 1.44 11.62 -6.87
N PHE A 10 0.78 12.77 -6.68
CA PHE A 10 -0.41 12.85 -5.83
C PHE A 10 -1.59 12.04 -6.38
N ALA A 11 -1.76 12.00 -7.71
CA ALA A 11 -2.72 11.10 -8.34
C ALA A 11 -2.41 9.63 -8.00
N SER A 12 -1.15 9.21 -8.11
CA SER A 12 -0.75 7.83 -7.79
C SER A 12 -0.99 7.45 -6.32
N PHE A 13 -0.84 8.41 -5.38
CA PHE A 13 -1.19 8.17 -3.98
C PHE A 13 -2.69 8.03 -3.78
N SER A 14 -3.49 8.85 -4.47
CA SER A 14 -4.95 8.79 -4.38
C SER A 14 -5.50 7.49 -4.96
N ASP A 15 -4.91 7.02 -6.06
CA ASP A 15 -5.21 5.72 -6.65
C ASP A 15 -4.85 4.58 -5.70
N LEU A 16 -3.68 4.65 -5.05
CA LEU A 16 -3.23 3.66 -4.07
C LEU A 16 -4.14 3.62 -2.82
N GLU A 17 -4.53 4.77 -2.29
CA GLU A 17 -5.49 4.90 -1.18
C GLU A 17 -6.84 4.26 -1.54
N THR A 18 -7.35 4.56 -2.75
CA THR A 18 -8.61 4.01 -3.23
C THR A 18 -8.54 2.49 -3.39
N ALA A 19 -7.42 1.98 -3.90
CA ALA A 19 -7.18 0.54 -4.05
C ALA A 19 -7.11 -0.16 -2.68
N ILE A 20 -6.40 0.42 -1.71
CA ILE A 20 -6.28 -0.12 -0.35
C ILE A 20 -7.65 -0.12 0.36
N ALA A 21 -8.41 0.98 0.26
CA ALA A 21 -9.75 1.06 0.84
C ALA A 21 -10.70 0.02 0.21
N SER A 22 -10.62 -0.16 -1.10
CA SER A 22 -11.42 -1.16 -1.83
C SER A 22 -11.03 -2.59 -1.42
N ALA A 23 -9.73 -2.88 -1.33
CA ALA A 23 -9.22 -4.18 -0.88
C ALA A 23 -9.65 -4.48 0.56
N LYS A 24 -9.54 -3.50 1.47
CA LYS A 24 -10.01 -3.61 2.86
C LYS A 24 -11.49 -3.94 2.92
N LYS A 25 -12.33 -3.24 2.15
CA LYS A 25 -13.78 -3.49 2.09
C LYS A 25 -14.09 -4.91 1.60
N THR A 26 -13.40 -5.38 0.56
CA THR A 26 -13.57 -6.74 0.02
C THR A 26 -13.14 -7.80 1.03
N LEU A 27 -12.05 -7.57 1.76
CA LEU A 27 -11.56 -8.50 2.78
C LEU A 27 -12.46 -8.54 4.02
N LEU A 28 -13.00 -7.40 4.44
CA LEU A 28 -13.98 -7.35 5.53
C LEU A 28 -15.31 -8.02 5.17
N ALA A 29 -15.65 -8.09 3.89
CA ALA A 29 -16.83 -8.80 3.40
C ALA A 29 -16.64 -10.32 3.33
N ARG A 30 -15.40 -10.83 3.50
CA ARG A 30 -15.11 -12.27 3.59
C ARG A 30 -15.14 -12.69 5.06
N ASP A 31 -15.94 -13.71 5.40
CA ASP A 31 -16.11 -14.19 6.79
C ASP A 31 -14.84 -14.83 7.40
N ALA A 32 -13.84 -15.19 6.58
CA ALA A 32 -12.67 -15.98 7.00
C ALA A 32 -11.33 -15.27 6.73
N VAL A 33 -11.22 -13.97 7.03
CA VAL A 33 -9.92 -13.25 6.94
C VAL A 33 -9.25 -13.18 8.31
N PRO A 34 -8.00 -13.66 8.44
CA PRO A 34 -7.22 -13.50 9.67
C PRO A 34 -7.13 -12.03 10.11
N GLY A 35 -7.43 -11.75 11.37
CA GLY A 35 -7.40 -10.38 11.91
C GLY A 35 -6.03 -9.69 11.80
N GLU A 36 -4.95 -10.46 11.69
CA GLU A 36 -3.60 -9.94 11.43
C GLU A 36 -3.48 -9.27 10.05
N ILE A 37 -4.19 -9.77 9.03
CA ILE A 37 -4.20 -9.18 7.68
C ILE A 37 -4.90 -7.82 7.71
N ILE A 38 -6.02 -7.71 8.45
CA ILE A 38 -6.74 -6.43 8.62
C ILE A 38 -5.83 -5.41 9.32
N LYS A 39 -5.14 -5.81 10.40
CA LYS A 39 -4.18 -4.94 11.10
C LYS A 39 -3.03 -4.47 10.20
N ARG A 40 -2.54 -5.34 9.30
CA ARG A 40 -1.50 -4.96 8.32
C ARG A 40 -2.02 -3.94 7.33
N ILE A 41 -3.24 -4.12 6.82
CA ILE A 41 -3.86 -3.16 5.91
C ILE A 41 -4.08 -1.81 6.61
N ASP A 42 -4.52 -1.80 7.87
CA ASP A 42 -4.66 -0.59 8.68
C ASP A 42 -3.31 0.13 8.85
N SER A 43 -2.20 -0.60 8.86
CA SER A 43 -0.87 -0.01 8.95
C SER A 43 -0.49 0.78 7.68
N TYR A 44 -1.10 0.48 6.53
CA TYR A 44 -0.84 1.21 5.28
C TYR A 44 -1.34 2.65 5.33
N ASP A 45 -2.44 2.94 6.04
CA ASP A 45 -2.97 4.30 6.19
C ASP A 45 -1.91 5.24 6.81
N ASN A 46 -1.15 4.73 7.80
CA ASN A 46 -0.06 5.47 8.42
C ASN A 46 1.12 5.70 7.46
N ILE A 47 1.40 4.75 6.56
CA ILE A 47 2.46 4.88 5.56
C ILE A 47 2.06 5.89 4.49
N LEU A 48 0.82 5.82 3.99
CA LEU A 48 0.27 6.77 3.01
C LEU A 48 0.27 8.20 3.56
N SER A 49 -0.10 8.38 4.83
CA SER A 49 -0.01 9.69 5.50
C SER A 49 1.43 10.24 5.51
N LYS A 50 2.42 9.39 5.80
CA LYS A 50 3.85 9.78 5.74
C LYS A 50 4.28 10.11 4.32
N GLN A 51 3.85 9.35 3.30
CA GLN A 51 4.16 9.63 1.91
C GLN A 51 3.57 10.96 1.43
N ARG A 52 2.33 11.28 1.80
CA ARG A 52 1.71 12.59 1.50
C ARG A 52 2.48 13.73 2.15
N LYS A 53 2.90 13.57 3.40
CA LYS A 53 3.73 14.58 4.08
C LYS A 53 5.05 14.79 3.32
N LEU A 54 5.76 13.72 2.98
CA LEU A 54 7.00 13.79 2.21
C LEU A 54 6.81 14.44 0.83
N ALA A 55 5.68 14.20 0.17
CA ALA A 55 5.39 14.84 -1.12
C ALA A 55 5.05 16.33 -0.99
N ASN A 56 4.40 16.76 0.09
CA ASN A 56 4.20 18.18 0.38
C ASN A 56 5.54 18.89 0.65
N ASP A 57 6.42 18.24 1.43
CA ASP A 57 7.77 18.75 1.72
C ASP A 57 8.63 18.77 0.43
N LEU A 58 8.46 17.78 -0.44
CA LEU A 58 9.09 17.72 -1.77
C LEU A 58 8.74 18.95 -2.63
N CYS A 59 7.48 19.38 -2.64
CA CYS A 59 7.07 20.60 -3.35
C CYS A 59 7.85 21.83 -2.85
N SER A 60 7.98 21.95 -1.53
CA SER A 60 8.72 23.06 -0.91
C SER A 60 10.22 23.03 -1.25
N HIS A 61 10.81 21.83 -1.31
CA HIS A 61 12.21 21.66 -1.73
C HIS A 61 12.44 21.94 -3.22
N ILE A 62 11.47 21.62 -4.09
CA ILE A 62 11.52 21.96 -5.51
C ILE A 62 11.47 23.49 -5.70
N ASP A 63 10.56 24.17 -4.99
CA ASP A 63 10.41 25.63 -5.10
C ASP A 63 11.64 26.39 -4.58
N THR A 64 12.35 25.83 -3.58
CA THR A 64 13.60 26.40 -3.04
C THR A 64 14.86 25.96 -3.79
N GLY A 65 14.73 25.08 -4.80
CA GLY A 65 15.85 24.57 -5.60
C GLY A 65 16.79 23.62 -4.84
N ASN A 66 16.36 23.05 -3.71
CA ASN A 66 17.16 22.13 -2.90
C ASN A 66 17.09 20.70 -3.47
N TRP A 67 17.83 20.46 -4.56
CA TRP A 67 17.80 19.19 -5.30
C TRP A 67 18.28 17.98 -4.50
N ASP A 68 19.15 18.18 -3.51
CA ASP A 68 19.62 17.10 -2.63
C ASP A 68 18.46 16.57 -1.77
N GLU A 69 17.67 17.47 -1.17
CA GLU A 69 16.48 17.07 -0.41
C GLU A 69 15.38 16.52 -1.32
N VAL A 70 15.25 17.02 -2.56
CA VAL A 70 14.32 16.45 -3.55
C VAL A 70 14.67 14.98 -3.83
N ALA A 71 15.94 14.68 -4.11
CA ALA A 71 16.39 13.31 -4.35
C ALA A 71 16.16 12.40 -3.11
N ARG A 72 16.44 12.93 -1.91
CA ARG A 72 16.21 12.19 -0.65
C ARG A 72 14.73 11.86 -0.44
N HIS A 73 13.84 12.82 -0.63
CA HIS A 73 12.39 12.64 -0.47
C HIS A 73 11.83 11.66 -1.51
N VAL A 74 12.27 11.73 -2.76
CA VAL A 74 11.88 10.77 -3.81
C VAL A 74 12.29 9.34 -3.43
N ASN A 75 13.52 9.14 -2.95
CA ASN A 75 13.98 7.82 -2.51
C ASN A 75 13.18 7.28 -1.33
N LEU A 76 12.85 8.13 -0.35
CA LEU A 76 12.00 7.73 0.78
C LEU A 76 10.59 7.35 0.34
N ILE A 77 9.97 8.15 -0.54
CA ILE A 77 8.65 7.86 -1.10
C ILE A 77 8.66 6.51 -1.83
N ASN A 78 9.64 6.29 -2.70
CA ASN A 78 9.78 5.04 -3.44
C ASN A 78 9.98 3.83 -2.53
N GLY A 79 10.79 3.97 -1.46
CA GLY A 79 11.00 2.93 -0.47
C GLY A 79 9.71 2.57 0.29
N LEU A 80 8.94 3.57 0.71
CA LEU A 80 7.65 3.36 1.36
C LEU A 80 6.63 2.70 0.41
N SER A 81 6.62 3.09 -0.87
CA SER A 81 5.75 2.47 -1.89
C SER A 81 6.12 1.02 -2.14
N ALA A 82 7.42 0.70 -2.18
CA ALA A 82 7.89 -0.66 -2.31
C ALA A 82 7.47 -1.52 -1.11
N LEU A 83 7.57 -0.98 0.12
CA LEU A 83 7.15 -1.67 1.33
C LEU A 83 5.67 -2.05 1.28
N ILE A 84 4.77 -1.10 0.96
CA ILE A 84 3.33 -1.39 0.81
C ILE A 84 3.09 -2.46 -0.24
N ARG A 85 3.74 -2.34 -1.41
CA ARG A 85 3.55 -3.28 -2.52
C ARG A 85 4.00 -4.69 -2.16
N ASP A 86 5.16 -4.82 -1.54
CA ASP A 86 5.75 -6.12 -1.20
C ASP A 86 4.97 -6.78 -0.06
N ASP A 87 4.50 -6.00 0.92
CA ASP A 87 3.60 -6.46 1.98
C ASP A 87 2.24 -6.92 1.41
N ALA A 88 1.66 -6.15 0.48
CA ALA A 88 0.42 -6.50 -0.20
C ALA A 88 0.55 -7.79 -1.01
N ARG A 89 1.69 -8.01 -1.69
CA ARG A 89 1.98 -9.28 -2.37
C ARG A 89 2.06 -10.45 -1.40
N ALA A 90 2.70 -10.26 -0.24
CA ALA A 90 2.77 -11.29 0.79
C ALA A 90 1.39 -11.63 1.37
N ILE A 91 0.53 -10.62 1.58
CA ILE A 91 -0.87 -10.83 2.00
C ILE A 91 -1.64 -11.63 0.95
N LEU A 92 -1.54 -11.25 -0.33
CA LEU A 92 -2.22 -11.95 -1.41
C LEU A 92 -1.77 -13.41 -1.53
N ALA A 93 -0.46 -13.67 -1.41
CA ALA A 93 0.08 -15.03 -1.43
C ALA A 93 -0.43 -15.87 -0.23
N ALA A 94 -0.52 -15.27 0.95
CA ALA A 94 -1.07 -15.94 2.14
C ALA A 94 -2.57 -16.26 1.99
N LEU A 95 -3.34 -15.37 1.34
CA LEU A 95 -4.76 -15.58 1.08
C LEU A 95 -5.01 -16.63 0.00
N SER A 96 -4.22 -16.66 -1.07
CA SER A 96 -4.34 -17.67 -2.13
C SER A 96 -3.93 -19.06 -1.66
N GLY A 97 -2.92 -19.16 -0.78
CA GLY A 97 -2.51 -20.45 -0.20
C GLY A 97 -3.51 -21.01 0.82
N ALA A 98 -4.36 -20.17 1.41
CA ALA A 98 -5.38 -20.62 2.36
C ALA A 98 -6.62 -21.24 1.69
N GLU A 99 -6.89 -20.93 0.41
CA GLU A 99 -8.03 -21.49 -0.32
C GLU A 99 -7.83 -22.98 -0.68
N GLU A 100 -6.59 -23.45 -0.88
CA GLU A 100 -6.29 -24.83 -1.28
C GLU A 100 -6.41 -25.87 -0.14
N LEU A 101 -6.34 -25.48 1.13
CA LEU A 101 -6.41 -26.42 2.26
C LEU A 101 -7.84 -26.82 2.66
N SER A 102 -8.87 -26.29 2.00
CA SER A 102 -10.28 -26.53 2.39
C SER A 102 -11.01 -27.64 1.61
N GLN A 103 -10.37 -28.29 0.63
CA GLN A 103 -11.00 -29.33 -0.19
C GLN A 103 -10.56 -30.77 0.14
N ASP A 104 -9.41 -30.99 0.79
CA ASP A 104 -8.89 -32.36 1.03
C ASP A 104 -9.33 -33.00 2.37
N GLU A 105 -9.93 -32.27 3.31
CA GLU A 105 -10.41 -32.84 4.58
C GLU A 105 -11.81 -33.48 4.53
N LYS A 106 -12.46 -33.55 3.37
CA LYS A 106 -13.77 -34.23 3.22
C LYS A 106 -13.71 -35.68 2.73
N ALA A 107 -12.52 -36.24 2.48
CA ALA A 107 -12.38 -37.60 1.97
C ALA A 107 -12.17 -38.68 3.05
N TYR A 108 -12.10 -38.33 4.34
CA TYR A 108 -11.74 -39.29 5.41
C TYR A 108 -12.66 -39.31 6.64
N LEU A 109 -13.94 -38.99 6.49
CA LEU A 109 -14.94 -39.38 7.50
C LEU A 109 -16.25 -39.85 6.83
N CYS A 110 -16.47 -41.16 6.93
CA CYS A 110 -17.62 -41.98 6.56
C CYS A 110 -17.78 -42.35 5.08
#